data_AF-A0A0C3AVT1-F1
#
_entry.id   AF-A0A0C3AVT1-F1
#
_cell.length_a   1.000
_cell.length_b   1.000
_cell.length_c   1.000
_cell.angle_alpha   90.00
_cell.angle_beta   90.00
_cell.angle_gamma   90.00
#
_symmetry.space_group_name_H-M   'P 1'
#
loop_
_entity.id
_entity.type
_entity.pdbx_description
1 polymer ?
#
loop_
_entity_poly.entity_id
_entity_poly.type
_entity_poly.pdbx_seq_one_letter_code
_entity_poly.pdbx_strand_id
1 'polypeptide(L)'
;MKLSYPSQTNAPFSDSVLALKIARHTPCSTCDTCQGLRPPPGVELVLGGDTCHRSSLGDLNQYGSDEDDELTYLETCVCGHDVVEHGADEVALGREEFSRRARLAIRLDEMLQVRDLFRIAQ
;
A
#
# COMPACT_ATOMS: atom_id res chain seq x y z
N MET A 1 12.28 3.32 -11.96
CA MET A 1 11.35 4.15 -11.16
C MET A 1 11.04 3.38 -9.89
N LYS A 2 11.06 4.03 -8.73
CA LYS A 2 10.79 3.40 -7.43
C LYS A 2 9.44 3.89 -6.92
N LEU A 3 8.61 2.99 -6.42
CA LEU A 3 7.36 3.33 -5.74
C LEU A 3 7.38 2.76 -4.32
N SER A 4 6.76 3.50 -3.39
CA SER A 4 6.63 3.04 -2.01
C SER A 4 5.44 2.10 -1.87
N TYR A 5 5.62 1.09 -1.03
CA TYR A 5 4.55 0.21 -0.58
C TYR A 5 4.36 0.36 0.93
N PRO A 6 3.13 0.43 1.45
CA PRO A 6 2.92 0.62 2.88
C PRO A 6 3.60 -0.48 3.71
N SER A 7 4.43 -0.09 4.67
CA SER A 7 5.01 -1.03 5.62
C SER A 7 3.95 -1.63 6.56
N GLN A 8 4.39 -2.57 7.39
CA GLN A 8 3.53 -3.34 8.30
C GLN A 8 3.47 -2.74 9.71
N THR A 9 4.02 -1.56 9.93
CA THR A 9 4.09 -0.92 11.25
C THR A 9 2.69 -0.74 11.86
N ASN A 10 2.58 -0.99 13.17
CA ASN A 10 1.36 -0.74 13.96
C ASN A 10 1.17 0.76 14.25
N ALA A 11 1.22 1.59 13.20
CA ALA A 11 0.94 3.02 13.29
C ALA A 11 -0.52 3.28 12.88
N PRO A 12 -1.15 4.38 13.32
CA PRO A 12 -2.42 4.79 12.74
C PRO A 12 -2.24 5.01 11.23
N PHE A 13 -2.84 4.15 10.41
CA PHE A 13 -2.80 4.29 8.97
C PHE A 13 -3.79 5.36 8.51
N SER A 14 -3.38 6.18 7.53
CA SER A 14 -4.30 7.01 6.77
C SER A 14 -5.25 6.14 5.96
N ASP A 15 -6.43 6.66 5.63
CA ASP A 15 -7.41 5.93 4.80
C ASP A 15 -6.81 5.58 3.41
N SER A 16 -5.91 6.41 2.86
CA SER A 16 -5.15 6.10 1.64
C SER A 16 -4.24 4.87 1.78
N VAL A 17 -3.56 4.70 2.91
CA VAL A 17 -2.72 3.52 3.18
C VAL A 17 -3.57 2.27 3.37
N LEU A 18 -4.70 2.40 4.06
CA LEU A 18 -5.66 1.30 4.20
C LEU A 18 -6.22 0.88 2.85
N ALA A 19 -6.54 1.84 1.98
CA ALA A 19 -7.04 1.57 0.65
C ALA A 19 -6.04 0.76 -0.19
N LEU A 20 -4.76 1.14 -0.15
CA LEU A 20 -3.68 0.40 -0.81
C LEU A 20 -3.54 -1.03 -0.29
N LYS A 21 -3.60 -1.21 1.03
CA LYS A 21 -3.56 -2.54 1.65
C LYS A 21 -4.74 -3.41 1.20
N ILE A 22 -5.95 -2.86 1.14
CA ILE A 22 -7.15 -3.57 0.65
C ILE A 22 -6.98 -3.95 -0.82
N ALA A 23 -6.60 -2.97 -1.65
CA ALA A 23 -6.48 -3.12 -3.10
C ALA A 23 -5.49 -4.23 -3.51
N ARG A 24 -4.45 -4.46 -2.72
CA ARG A 24 -3.46 -5.53 -2.94
C ARG A 24 -4.07 -6.94 -2.92
N HIS A 25 -5.06 -7.15 -2.06
CA HIS A 25 -5.63 -8.47 -1.79
C HIS A 25 -7.00 -8.67 -2.43
N THR A 26 -7.43 -7.70 -3.24
CA THR A 26 -8.78 -7.68 -3.80
C THR A 26 -8.70 -7.67 -5.33
N PRO A 27 -9.42 -8.57 -6.01
CA PRO A 27 -9.43 -8.60 -7.46
C PRO A 27 -10.04 -7.31 -8.02
N CYS A 28 -9.60 -6.94 -9.22
CA CYS A 28 -10.16 -5.81 -9.93
C CYS A 28 -11.60 -6.10 -10.35
N SER A 29 -12.51 -5.16 -10.15
CA SER A 29 -13.91 -5.25 -10.58
C SER A 29 -14.08 -5.12 -12.09
N THR A 30 -13.09 -4.57 -12.79
CA THR A 30 -13.17 -4.24 -14.23
C THR A 30 -12.46 -5.25 -15.13
N CYS A 31 -11.52 -6.05 -14.60
CA CYS A 31 -10.80 -7.06 -15.38
C CYS A 31 -10.77 -8.42 -14.70
N ASP A 32 -10.89 -9.48 -15.51
CA ASP A 32 -11.07 -10.85 -15.00
C ASP A 32 -9.78 -11.51 -14.46
N THR A 33 -8.61 -10.98 -14.84
CA THR A 33 -7.32 -11.61 -14.56
C THR A 33 -6.52 -10.91 -13.45
N CYS A 34 -6.96 -9.74 -12.99
CA CYS A 34 -6.26 -9.01 -11.96
C CYS A 34 -6.75 -9.40 -10.57
N GLN A 35 -5.89 -10.08 -9.81
CA GLN A 35 -6.20 -10.57 -8.46
C GLN A 35 -5.80 -9.60 -7.34
N GLY A 36 -5.32 -8.41 -7.70
CA GLY A 36 -4.79 -7.44 -6.74
C GLY A 36 -3.99 -6.34 -7.41
N LEU A 37 -3.91 -5.19 -6.72
CA LEU A 37 -3.12 -4.05 -7.13
C LEU A 37 -1.64 -4.43 -7.25
N ARG A 38 -1.08 -4.29 -8.45
CA ARG A 38 0.29 -4.74 -8.79
C ARG A 38 1.05 -3.65 -9.52
N PRO A 39 2.36 -3.51 -9.25
CA PRO A 39 3.19 -2.51 -9.91
C PRO A 39 3.35 -2.82 -11.41
N PRO A 40 3.50 -1.79 -12.27
CA PRO A 40 3.92 -1.97 -13.65
C PRO A 40 5.28 -2.68 -13.77
N PRO A 41 5.55 -3.38 -14.89
CA PRO A 41 6.83 -4.04 -15.11
C PRO A 41 7.98 -3.02 -15.13
N GLY A 42 9.09 -3.35 -14.47
CA GLY A 42 10.27 -2.47 -14.36
C GLY A 42 10.18 -1.41 -13.26
N VAL A 43 9.10 -1.39 -12.47
CA VAL A 43 9.00 -0.60 -11.24
C VAL A 43 9.50 -1.42 -10.06
N GLU A 44 10.44 -0.85 -9.31
CA GLU A 44 10.95 -1.44 -8.08
C GLU A 44 10.07 -0.97 -6.91
N LEU A 45 9.48 -1.91 -6.17
CA LEU A 45 8.73 -1.61 -4.96
C LEU A 45 9.69 -1.56 -3.78
N VAL A 46 9.75 -0.40 -3.13
CA VAL A 46 10.48 -0.21 -1.87
C VAL A 46 9.45 -0.18 -0.74
N LEU A 47 9.73 -0.85 0.37
CA LEU A 47 8.90 -0.72 1.57
C LEU A 47 9.04 0.72 2.09
N GLY A 48 7.97 1.50 1.99
CA GLY A 48 7.90 2.85 2.52
C GLY A 48 7.73 2.79 4.04
N GLY A 49 8.64 3.42 4.78
CA GLY A 49 8.39 3.77 6.18
C GLY A 49 7.27 4.82 6.29
N ASP A 50 6.75 5.05 7.50
CA ASP A 50 5.61 5.93 7.83
C ASP A 50 5.71 7.41 7.35
N THR A 51 6.73 7.76 6.57
CA THR A 51 7.04 9.13 6.12
C THR A 51 6.49 9.48 4.73
N CYS A 52 6.05 8.52 3.91
CA CYS A 52 5.60 8.79 2.54
C CYS A 52 4.24 9.51 2.40
N HIS A 53 3.66 10.01 3.49
CA HIS A 53 2.50 10.93 3.42
C HIS A 53 2.44 11.96 4.56
N ARG A 54 3.57 12.35 5.16
CA ARG A 54 3.60 13.46 6.13
C ARG A 54 3.69 14.82 5.43
N SER A 55 2.73 15.12 4.57
CA SER A 55 2.54 16.47 4.05
C SER A 55 1.23 17.05 4.61
N SER A 56 1.29 17.51 5.86
CA SER A 56 0.41 18.57 6.34
C SER A 56 1.03 19.34 7.51
N LEU A 57 1.76 20.38 7.13
CA LEU A 57 1.95 21.67 7.83
C LEU A 57 2.76 21.68 9.14
N GLY A 58 4.07 21.88 8.97
CA GLY A 58 4.89 22.70 9.86
C GLY A 58 5.97 21.95 10.63
N ASP A 59 7.18 21.84 10.07
CA ASP A 59 8.36 22.26 10.83
C ASP A 59 9.56 22.56 9.92
N LEU A 60 10.31 23.57 10.33
CA LEU A 60 11.39 24.24 9.63
C LEU A 60 12.71 23.50 9.86
N ASN A 61 13.27 22.87 8.83
CA ASN A 61 14.70 22.50 8.78
C ASN A 61 15.08 22.36 7.28
N GLN A 62 15.43 23.41 6.53
CA GLN A 62 16.58 24.32 6.61
C GLN A 62 17.95 23.61 6.72
N TYR A 63 18.62 23.57 5.56
CA TYR A 63 20.04 23.27 5.25
C TYR A 63 20.48 21.80 5.10
N GLY A 64 20.66 21.38 3.84
CA GLY A 64 21.73 20.46 3.45
C GLY A 64 21.33 19.22 2.65
N SER A 65 21.52 19.31 1.32
CA SER A 65 21.82 18.23 0.35
C SER A 65 20.80 17.13 -0.01
N ASP A 66 20.73 16.97 -1.33
CA ASP A 66 20.30 15.84 -2.17
C ASP A 66 18.85 15.39 -2.09
N GLU A 67 18.09 15.79 -3.13
CA GLU A 67 17.14 14.95 -3.87
C GLU A 67 16.43 13.86 -3.04
N ASP A 68 15.71 14.26 -1.99
CA ASP A 68 14.74 13.38 -1.34
C ASP A 68 13.58 13.17 -2.33
N ASP A 69 13.74 12.19 -3.23
CA ASP A 69 12.67 11.63 -4.05
C ASP A 69 11.56 11.15 -3.10
N GLU A 70 10.57 12.02 -2.85
CA GLU A 70 9.40 11.74 -2.04
C GLU A 70 8.66 10.54 -2.66
N LEU A 71 8.91 9.33 -2.13
CA LEU A 71 8.44 8.09 -2.72
C LEU A 71 6.91 8.04 -2.72
N THR A 72 6.30 8.22 -3.89
CA THR A 72 4.85 8.10 -4.06
C THR A 72 4.40 6.66 -3.93
N TYR A 73 3.23 6.45 -3.33
CA TYR A 73 2.65 5.12 -3.25
C TYR A 73 2.22 4.60 -4.63
N LEU A 74 2.13 3.28 -4.76
CA LEU A 74 1.56 2.64 -5.94
C LEU A 74 0.03 2.84 -5.98
N GLU A 75 -0.46 3.85 -6.69
CA GLU A 75 -1.90 4.13 -6.80
C GLU A 75 -2.57 3.47 -8.02
N THR A 76 -1.79 3.15 -9.06
CA THR A 76 -2.30 2.57 -10.31
C THR A 76 -1.75 1.18 -10.55
N CYS A 77 -2.63 0.22 -10.85
CA CYS A 77 -2.25 -1.15 -11.15
C CYS A 77 -1.70 -1.29 -12.56
N VAL A 78 -0.92 -2.35 -12.79
CA VAL A 78 -0.51 -2.81 -14.13
C VAL A 78 -1.69 -3.10 -15.07
N CYS A 79 -2.88 -3.39 -14.53
CA CYS A 79 -4.10 -3.54 -15.35
C CYS A 79 -4.72 -2.21 -15.80
N GLY A 80 -4.15 -1.06 -15.39
CA GLY A 80 -4.61 0.27 -15.75
C GLY A 80 -5.68 0.88 -14.84
N HIS A 81 -6.10 0.14 -13.80
CA HIS A 81 -7.14 0.57 -12.85
C HIS A 81 -6.55 0.92 -11.48
N ASP A 82 -7.25 1.75 -10.72
CA ASP A 82 -6.79 2.30 -9.45
C ASP A 82 -7.25 1.46 -8.24
N VAL A 83 -7.06 1.99 -7.03
CA VAL A 83 -7.47 1.35 -5.77
C VAL A 83 -8.98 1.14 -5.63
N VAL A 84 -9.80 2.01 -6.22
CA VAL A 84 -11.28 1.96 -6.19
C VAL A 84 -11.74 0.74 -6.95
N GLU A 85 -11.24 0.52 -8.17
CA GLU A 85 -11.55 -0.70 -8.94
C GLU A 85 -10.97 -1.96 -8.30
N HIS A 86 -9.99 -1.84 -7.41
CA HIS A 86 -9.52 -2.94 -6.57
C HIS A 86 -10.23 -2.97 -5.21
N GLY A 87 -11.46 -2.47 -5.12
CA GLY A 87 -12.36 -2.69 -4.00
C GLY A 87 -11.99 -1.96 -2.71
N ALA A 88 -11.29 -0.84 -2.84
CA ALA A 88 -10.96 0.09 -1.75
C ALA A 88 -11.76 1.42 -1.81
N ASP A 89 -12.97 1.38 -2.36
CA ASP A 89 -13.88 2.52 -2.39
C ASP A 89 -14.60 2.72 -1.04
N GLU A 90 -14.11 3.62 -0.19
CA GLU A 90 -14.76 3.92 1.10
C GLU A 90 -16.18 4.48 0.93
N VAL A 91 -16.44 5.25 -0.13
CA VAL A 91 -17.74 5.89 -0.35
C VAL A 91 -18.79 4.84 -0.72
N ALA A 92 -18.45 3.89 -1.59
CA ALA A 92 -19.36 2.82 -1.98
C ALA A 92 -19.50 1.73 -0.89
N LEU A 93 -18.44 1.42 -0.15
CA LEU A 93 -18.45 0.37 0.88
C LEU A 93 -19.01 0.84 2.22
N GLY A 94 -18.84 2.12 2.54
CA GLY A 94 -19.07 2.66 3.88
C GLY A 94 -17.94 2.32 4.86
N ARG A 95 -17.84 3.13 5.92
CA ARG A 95 -16.73 3.09 6.90
C ARG A 95 -16.55 1.73 7.56
N GLU A 96 -17.64 1.03 7.87
CA GLU A 96 -17.60 -0.24 8.59
C GLU A 96 -16.97 -1.35 7.74
N GLU A 97 -17.43 -1.51 6.50
CA GLU A 97 -16.92 -2.53 5.59
C GLU A 97 -15.50 -2.20 5.13
N PHE A 98 -15.21 -0.92 4.85
CA PHE A 98 -13.85 -0.46 4.58
C PHE A 98 -12.90 -0.84 5.72
N SER A 99 -13.29 -0.54 6.96
CA SER A 99 -12.51 -0.91 8.15
C SER A 99 -12.38 -2.43 8.33
N ARG A 100 -13.41 -3.21 7.99
CA ARG A 100 -13.35 -4.67 8.04
C ARG A 100 -12.34 -5.23 7.05
N ARG A 101 -12.37 -4.75 5.80
CA ARG A 101 -11.42 -5.14 4.74
C ARG A 101 -10.00 -4.70 5.09
N ALA A 102 -9.82 -3.50 5.62
CA ALA A 102 -8.53 -3.00 6.09
C ALA A 102 -7.90 -3.95 7.13
N ARG A 103 -8.67 -4.34 8.17
CA ARG A 103 -8.19 -5.29 9.19
C ARG A 103 -7.82 -6.64 8.60
N LEU A 104 -8.59 -7.14 7.62
CA LEU A 104 -8.29 -8.41 6.95
C LEU A 104 -7.01 -8.32 6.13
N ALA A 105 -6.84 -7.25 5.35
CA ALA A 105 -5.65 -6.98 4.55
C ALA A 105 -4.38 -6.90 5.40
N ILE A 106 -4.44 -6.20 6.55
CA ILE A 106 -3.34 -6.14 7.52
C ILE A 106 -2.96 -7.54 8.01
N ARG A 107 -3.94 -8.35 8.42
CA ARG A 107 -3.67 -9.73 8.87
C ARG A 107 -3.07 -10.61 7.78
N LEU A 108 -3.52 -10.46 6.53
CA LEU A 108 -2.94 -11.18 5.40
C LEU A 108 -1.47 -10.79 5.18
N ASP A 109 -1.16 -9.49 5.24
CA ASP A 109 0.21 -8.99 5.14
C ASP A 109 1.11 -9.56 6.26
N GLU A 110 0.61 -9.64 7.50
CA GLU A 110 1.31 -10.21 8.66
C GLU A 110 1.55 -11.73 8.48
N MET A 111 0.54 -12.48 8.04
CA MET A 111 0.64 -13.94 7.84
C MET A 111 1.65 -14.32 6.76
N LEU A 112 1.79 -13.49 5.72
CA LEU A 112 2.74 -13.74 4.63
C LEU A 112 4.20 -13.57 5.06
N GLN A 113 4.50 -12.80 6.12
CA GLN A 113 5.88 -12.64 6.61
C GLN A 113 6.46 -13.90 7.27
N VAL A 114 5.62 -14.78 7.82
CA VAL A 114 6.10 -15.90 8.66
C VAL A 114 6.70 -17.06 7.83
N ARG A 115 6.56 -17.04 6.50
CA ARG A 115 7.03 -18.14 5.64
C ARG A 115 8.52 -18.15 5.33
N ASP A 116 9.21 -17.02 5.42
CA ASP A 116 10.65 -16.95 5.09
C ASP A 116 11.57 -17.21 6.29
N LEU A 117 11.04 -17.26 7.51
CA LEU A 117 11.82 -17.57 8.73
C LEU A 117 11.95 -19.08 9.02
N PHE A 118 11.22 -19.95 8.31
CA PHE A 118 11.21 -21.40 8.56
C PHE A 118 12.17 -22.23 7.69
N ARG A 119 13.03 -21.60 6.87
CA ARG A 119 13.94 -22.30 5.93
C ARG A 119 15.41 -22.35 6.34
N ILE A 120 15.79 -22.03 7.59
CA ILE A 120 17.19 -22.09 8.05
C ILE A 120 17.42 -23.18 9.11
N ALA A 121 16.79 -24.34 8.96
CA ALA A 121 17.09 -25.51 9.80
C ALA A 121 16.76 -26.83 9.09
N GLN A 122 17.54 -27.21 8.08
CA GLN A 122 17.77 -28.60 7.68
C GLN A 122 19.22 -28.79 7.28
#